data_AF-A0A914SQK8-F1
#
_entry.id   AF-A0A914SQK8-F1
#
_cell.length_a   1.000
_cell.length_b   1.000
_cell.length_c   1.000
_cell.angle_alpha   90.00
_cell.angle_beta   90.00
_cell.angle_gamma   90.00
#
_symmetry.space_group_name_H-M   'P 1'
#
loop_
_entity.id
_entity.type
_entity.pdbx_description
1 polymer ?
#
loop_
_entity_poly.entity_id
_entity_poly.type
_entity_poly.pdbx_seq_one_letter_code
_entity_poly.pdbx_strand_id
1 'polypeptide(L)'
;MDNILDVTDDPDTSDCHYERKNEVFKPEDLTEAHYGLFKDIPWTKEERLLISDYHTTQQYHLLGPLLKKKLHEINAGLQYKQEVTNFFSKSYPPKEVRQLHDNDSKCRIREAMANENPEVQHALEITFERLKNTSPQAQKIIQNYVISNSQQRKSNEEEEKIII
;
A
#
# COMPACT_ATOMS: atom_id res chain seq x y z
N MET A 1 -28.20 -6.36 -11.11
CA MET A 1 -28.06 -7.11 -9.85
C MET A 1 -26.71 -6.73 -9.30
N ASP A 2 -26.75 -5.89 -8.27
CA ASP A 2 -25.59 -5.26 -7.67
C ASP A 2 -24.76 -6.32 -6.95
N ASN A 3 -23.57 -6.61 -7.48
CA ASN A 3 -22.54 -7.32 -6.73
C ASN A 3 -21.85 -6.29 -5.82
N ILE A 4 -22.50 -6.00 -4.71
CA ILE A 4 -21.80 -5.51 -3.53
C ILE A 4 -20.77 -6.60 -3.22
N LEU A 5 -19.50 -6.29 -3.40
CA LEU A 5 -18.40 -7.13 -2.95
C LEU A 5 -18.60 -7.35 -1.45
N ASP A 6 -19.11 -8.51 -1.10
CA ASP A 6 -19.15 -9.01 0.26
C ASP A 6 -17.71 -9.30 0.69
N VAL A 7 -17.02 -8.24 1.14
CA VAL A 7 -15.76 -8.30 1.86
C VAL A 7 -16.13 -8.74 3.28
N THR A 8 -16.56 -10.00 3.41
CA THR A 8 -16.92 -10.59 4.69
C THR A 8 -15.69 -10.68 5.57
N ASP A 9 -15.80 -10.04 6.73
CA ASP A 9 -15.15 -10.35 7.99
C ASP A 9 -13.61 -10.47 7.97
N ASP A 10 -12.95 -9.33 7.76
CA ASP A 10 -11.63 -9.14 8.36
C ASP A 10 -11.81 -8.72 9.83
N PRO A 11 -11.49 -9.58 10.82
CA PRO A 11 -11.60 -9.22 12.25
C PRO A 11 -10.70 -8.03 12.63
N ASP A 12 -9.75 -7.65 11.76
CA ASP A 12 -8.86 -6.50 11.93
C ASP A 12 -9.46 -5.18 11.41
N THR A 13 -10.69 -5.22 10.86
CA THR A 13 -11.49 -4.05 10.42
C THR A 13 -12.74 -3.80 11.26
N SER A 14 -13.09 -4.75 12.16
CA SER A 14 -14.38 -4.85 12.86
C SER A 14 -14.78 -3.65 13.72
N ASP A 15 -13.85 -2.79 14.17
CA ASP A 15 -14.16 -1.72 15.14
C ASP A 15 -14.08 -0.29 14.55
N CYS A 16 -13.65 -0.11 13.30
CA CYS A 16 -13.53 1.23 12.72
C CYS A 16 -14.77 1.56 11.87
N HIS A 17 -15.78 2.23 12.44
CA HIS A 17 -16.89 2.79 11.67
C HIS A 17 -16.48 4.12 11.00
N TYR A 18 -15.89 4.06 9.81
CA TYR A 18 -15.65 5.25 8.99
C TYR A 18 -16.32 5.12 7.62
N GLU A 19 -17.06 6.16 7.23
CA GLU A 19 -17.67 6.27 5.91
C GLU A 19 -16.77 7.15 5.03
N ARG A 20 -16.25 6.58 3.95
CA ARG A 20 -15.33 7.27 3.05
C ARG A 20 -16.10 8.31 2.20
N LYS A 21 -15.95 9.59 2.53
CA LYS A 21 -16.57 10.71 1.81
C LYS A 21 -15.62 11.22 0.70
N ASN A 22 -15.78 10.73 -0.53
CA ASN A 22 -15.29 11.33 -1.81
C ASN A 22 -13.76 11.52 -2.04
N GLU A 23 -13.20 11.00 -3.15
CA GLU A 23 -12.95 11.59 -4.50
C GLU A 23 -11.66 12.41 -4.75
N VAL A 24 -10.73 12.55 -3.79
CA VAL A 24 -9.39 13.12 -4.12
C VAL A 24 -8.30 12.04 -4.08
N PHE A 25 -8.56 10.94 -4.78
CA PHE A 25 -7.51 9.95 -5.05
C PHE A 25 -6.98 10.18 -6.47
N LYS A 26 -5.78 10.74 -6.60
CA LYS A 26 -5.10 10.89 -7.90
C LYS A 26 -4.52 9.54 -8.33
N PRO A 27 -5.10 8.87 -9.35
CA PRO A 27 -4.74 7.50 -9.73
C PRO A 27 -3.31 7.33 -10.22
N GLU A 28 -2.74 8.44 -10.71
CA GLU A 28 -1.44 8.56 -11.37
C GLU A 28 -0.30 8.09 -10.45
N ASP A 29 -0.39 8.37 -9.14
CA ASP A 29 0.68 8.11 -8.17
C ASP A 29 0.87 6.62 -7.79
N LEU A 30 -0.16 5.77 -7.93
CA LEU A 30 -0.04 4.33 -7.58
C LEU A 30 0.46 3.47 -8.74
N THR A 31 0.18 3.85 -9.99
CA THR A 31 0.57 3.06 -11.16
C THR A 31 1.98 3.35 -11.63
N GLU A 32 2.51 4.56 -11.38
CA GLU A 32 3.92 4.89 -11.59
C GLU A 32 4.80 4.45 -10.41
N ALA A 33 4.24 4.41 -9.20
CA ALA A 33 4.91 3.77 -8.07
C ALA A 33 5.19 2.32 -8.43
N HIS A 34 6.47 1.92 -8.33
CA HIS A 34 6.99 0.60 -8.72
C HIS A 34 7.33 0.44 -10.21
N TYR A 35 7.88 1.49 -10.84
CA TYR A 35 8.49 1.43 -12.17
C TYR A 35 7.51 1.06 -13.28
N GLY A 36 6.25 1.48 -13.13
CA GLY A 36 5.20 1.13 -14.07
C GLY A 36 4.83 -0.36 -14.09
N LEU A 37 5.32 -1.19 -13.15
CA LEU A 37 5.02 -2.62 -13.11
C LEU A 37 3.52 -2.90 -13.07
N PHE A 38 2.74 -1.99 -12.47
CA PHE A 38 1.28 -2.12 -12.34
C PHE A 38 0.49 -1.24 -13.30
N LYS A 39 1.16 -0.57 -14.25
CA LYS A 39 0.52 0.40 -15.17
C LYS A 39 -0.51 -0.24 -16.09
N ASP A 40 -0.26 -1.49 -16.50
CA ASP A 40 -1.11 -2.22 -17.45
C ASP A 40 -2.27 -2.95 -16.76
N ILE A 41 -2.41 -2.82 -15.44
CA ILE A 41 -3.51 -3.41 -14.69
C ILE A 41 -4.68 -2.40 -14.66
N PRO A 42 -5.86 -2.75 -15.22
CA PRO A 42 -7.03 -1.89 -15.22
C PRO A 42 -7.73 -1.88 -13.85
N TRP A 43 -7.17 -1.13 -12.91
CA TRP A 43 -7.73 -0.97 -11.57
C TRP A 43 -9.03 -0.17 -11.60
N THR A 44 -10.04 -0.60 -10.85
CA THR A 44 -11.23 0.21 -10.57
C THR A 44 -10.93 1.27 -9.52
N LYS A 45 -11.85 2.22 -9.33
CA LYS A 45 -11.71 3.25 -8.29
C LYS A 45 -11.68 2.61 -6.90
N GLU A 46 -12.55 1.64 -6.66
CA GLU A 46 -12.68 0.90 -5.40
C GLU A 46 -11.40 0.14 -5.08
N GLU A 47 -10.84 -0.55 -6.08
CA GLU A 47 -9.58 -1.29 -5.93
C GLU A 47 -8.40 -0.36 -5.61
N ARG A 48 -8.29 0.79 -6.29
CA ARG A 48 -7.24 1.77 -5.98
C ARG A 48 -7.34 2.29 -4.55
N LEU A 49 -8.55 2.51 -4.06
CA LEU A 49 -8.77 2.93 -2.68
C LEU A 49 -8.42 1.83 -1.68
N LEU A 50 -8.68 0.56 -1.99
CA LEU A 50 -8.25 -0.58 -1.17
C LEU A 50 -6.72 -0.70 -1.13
N ILE A 51 -6.05 -0.55 -2.29
CA ILE A 51 -4.58 -0.59 -2.36
C ILE A 51 -3.99 0.54 -1.51
N SER A 52 -4.53 1.75 -1.63
CA SER A 52 -4.12 2.90 -0.81
C SER A 52 -4.28 2.60 0.68
N ASP A 53 -5.45 2.10 1.11
CA ASP A 53 -5.72 1.72 2.50
C ASP A 53 -4.72 0.66 3.01
N TYR A 54 -4.51 -0.41 2.26
CA TYR A 54 -3.60 -1.48 2.68
C TYR A 54 -2.14 -1.01 2.75
N HIS A 55 -1.73 -0.08 1.89
CA HIS A 55 -0.39 0.50 1.95
C HIS A 55 -0.19 1.41 3.17
N THR A 56 -1.13 2.32 3.43
CA THR A 56 -1.02 3.28 4.54
C THR A 56 -1.18 2.62 5.91
N THR A 57 -2.03 1.59 5.99
CA THR A 57 -2.27 0.81 7.22
C THR A 57 -1.34 -0.41 7.35
N GLN A 58 -0.42 -0.60 6.41
CA GLN A 58 0.57 -1.68 6.39
C GLN A 58 -0.03 -3.10 6.37
N GLN A 59 -1.24 -3.24 5.83
CA GLN A 59 -1.94 -4.52 5.65
C GLN A 59 -1.47 -5.26 4.37
N TYR A 60 -0.16 -5.44 4.21
CA TYR A 60 0.43 -6.05 3.01
C TYR A 60 -0.01 -7.50 2.74
N HIS A 61 -0.54 -8.19 3.74
CA HIS A 61 -1.09 -9.54 3.59
C HIS A 61 -2.38 -9.56 2.76
N LEU A 62 -3.09 -8.43 2.63
CA LEU A 62 -4.30 -8.27 1.82
C LEU A 62 -4.02 -7.86 0.37
N LEU A 63 -2.89 -7.19 0.13
CA LEU A 63 -2.47 -6.78 -1.22
C LEU A 63 -2.19 -7.98 -2.14
N GLY A 64 -1.54 -9.02 -1.62
CA GLY A 64 -1.19 -10.21 -2.40
C GLY A 64 -2.42 -10.93 -2.98
N PRO A 65 -3.44 -11.28 -2.16
CA PRO A 65 -4.69 -11.85 -2.65
C PRO A 65 -5.44 -10.95 -3.65
N LEU A 66 -5.56 -9.65 -3.37
CA LEU A 66 -6.22 -8.69 -4.26
C LEU A 66 -5.56 -8.69 -5.66
N LEU A 67 -4.23 -8.62 -5.70
CA LEU A 67 -3.48 -8.61 -6.94
C LEU A 67 -3.54 -9.94 -7.69
N LYS A 68 -3.44 -11.07 -6.98
CA LYS A 68 -3.60 -12.40 -7.59
C LYS A 68 -4.97 -12.55 -8.26
N LYS A 69 -6.02 -12.10 -7.59
CA LYS A 69 -7.38 -12.04 -8.14
C LYS A 69 -7.39 -11.18 -9.41
N LYS A 70 -6.85 -9.96 -9.35
CA LYS A 70 -6.84 -9.04 -10.50
C LYS A 70 -6.08 -9.58 -11.71
N LEU A 71 -4.90 -10.16 -11.49
CA LEU A 71 -4.09 -10.79 -12.55
C LEU A 71 -4.80 -11.98 -13.19
N HIS A 72 -5.66 -12.68 -12.45
CA HIS A 72 -6.49 -13.74 -12.99
C HIS A 72 -7.64 -13.19 -13.85
N GLU A 73 -8.35 -12.17 -13.36
CA GLU A 73 -9.47 -11.52 -14.06
C GLU A 73 -9.08 -10.96 -15.43
N ILE A 74 -7.90 -10.34 -15.52
CA ILE A 74 -7.40 -9.77 -16.79
C ILE A 74 -6.72 -10.82 -17.68
N ASN A 75 -6.73 -12.09 -17.28
CA ASN A 75 -6.03 -13.18 -17.94
C ASN A 75 -4.55 -12.86 -18.23
N ALA A 76 -3.84 -12.29 -17.25
CA ALA A 76 -2.44 -11.93 -17.41
C ALA A 76 -1.57 -13.13 -17.83
N GLY A 77 -0.61 -12.89 -18.72
CA GLY A 77 0.36 -13.90 -19.14
C GLY A 77 1.18 -14.44 -17.97
N LEU A 78 1.67 -15.68 -18.10
CA LEU A 78 2.45 -16.34 -17.04
C LEU A 78 3.70 -15.54 -16.64
N GLN A 79 4.40 -14.98 -17.63
CA GLN A 79 5.60 -14.17 -17.40
C GLN A 79 5.30 -12.94 -16.54
N TYR A 80 4.25 -12.19 -16.87
CA TYR A 80 3.87 -11.01 -16.10
C TYR A 80 3.39 -11.36 -14.68
N LYS A 81 2.64 -12.47 -14.53
CA LYS A 81 2.28 -13.00 -13.20
C LYS A 81 3.50 -13.34 -12.35
N GLN A 82 4.54 -13.93 -12.96
CA GLN A 82 5.79 -14.25 -12.28
C GLN A 82 6.57 -12.99 -11.90
N GLU A 83 6.67 -12.01 -12.80
CA GLU A 83 7.33 -10.74 -12.55
C GLU A 83 6.71 -10.00 -11.36
N VAL A 84 5.38 -9.88 -11.36
CA VAL A 84 4.62 -9.28 -10.27
C VAL A 84 4.80 -10.06 -8.95
N THR A 85 4.73 -11.38 -9.00
CA THR A 85 4.94 -12.22 -7.80
C THR A 85 6.35 -12.05 -7.24
N ASN A 86 7.36 -12.03 -8.11
CA ASN A 86 8.76 -11.83 -7.74
C ASN A 86 8.97 -10.46 -7.10
N PHE A 87 8.37 -9.41 -7.68
CA PHE A 87 8.39 -8.07 -7.09
C PHE A 87 7.83 -8.09 -5.67
N PHE A 88 6.65 -8.66 -5.44
CA PHE A 88 6.06 -8.74 -4.10
C PHE A 88 6.93 -9.50 -3.11
N SER A 89 7.58 -10.59 -3.54
CA SER A 89 8.46 -11.37 -2.66
C SER A 89 9.71 -10.59 -2.22
N LYS A 90 10.24 -9.73 -3.09
CA LYS A 90 11.45 -8.92 -2.84
C LYS A 90 11.14 -7.63 -2.08
N SER A 91 9.99 -7.04 -2.37
CA SER A 91 9.52 -5.78 -1.78
C SER A 91 8.69 -6.02 -0.53
N TYR A 92 8.56 -7.27 -0.06
CA TYR A 92 7.77 -7.57 1.13
C TYR A 92 8.42 -6.95 2.37
N PRO A 93 7.69 -6.10 3.12
CA PRO A 93 8.27 -5.40 4.25
C PRO A 93 8.64 -6.34 5.39
N PRO A 94 9.71 -6.02 6.15
CA PRO A 94 10.07 -6.78 7.34
C PRO A 94 8.97 -6.71 8.41
N LYS A 95 8.99 -7.64 9.36
CA LYS A 95 7.95 -7.80 10.38
C LYS A 95 7.72 -6.50 11.17
N GLU A 96 8.79 -5.80 11.50
CA GLU A 96 8.79 -4.54 12.24
C GLU A 96 8.02 -3.44 11.51
N VAL A 97 8.11 -3.39 10.18
CA VAL A 97 7.33 -2.47 9.34
C VAL A 97 5.88 -2.90 9.29
N ARG A 98 5.59 -4.21 9.19
CA ARG A 98 4.22 -4.73 9.11
C ARG A 98 3.43 -4.62 10.43
N GLN A 99 4.14 -4.45 11.55
CA GLN A 99 3.56 -4.39 12.89
C GLN A 99 3.71 -3.01 13.54
N LEU A 100 4.10 -1.99 12.77
CA LEU A 100 4.28 -0.65 13.31
C LEU A 100 2.96 -0.07 13.82
N HIS A 101 1.87 -0.32 13.08
CA HIS A 101 0.51 0.11 13.44
C HIS A 101 -0.29 -1.02 14.09
N ASP A 102 -0.87 -0.74 15.25
CA ASP A 102 -1.93 -1.54 15.85
C ASP A 102 -3.30 -1.13 15.29
N ASN A 103 -4.37 -1.82 15.71
CA ASN A 103 -5.69 -1.61 15.14
C ASN A 103 -6.25 -0.21 15.40
N ASP A 104 -5.97 0.35 16.58
CA ASP A 104 -6.30 1.75 16.91
C ASP A 104 -5.60 2.72 15.95
N SER A 105 -4.29 2.57 15.77
CA SER A 105 -3.52 3.41 14.83
C SER A 105 -4.03 3.29 13.40
N LYS A 106 -4.42 2.07 12.96
CA LYS A 106 -5.01 1.84 11.64
C LYS A 106 -6.38 2.53 11.50
N CYS A 107 -7.25 2.48 12.51
CA CYS A 107 -8.52 3.22 12.51
C CYS A 107 -8.27 4.72 12.37
N ARG A 108 -7.37 5.28 13.19
CA ARG A 108 -7.03 6.71 13.17
C ARG A 108 -6.44 7.16 11.82
N ILE A 109 -5.59 6.33 11.20
CA ILE A 109 -5.08 6.58 9.84
C ILE A 109 -6.22 6.62 8.82
N ARG A 110 -7.16 5.69 8.90
CA ARG A 110 -8.31 5.62 8.00
C ARG A 110 -9.24 6.82 8.14
N GLU A 111 -9.53 7.22 9.37
CA GLU A 111 -10.31 8.42 9.67
C GLU A 111 -9.61 9.68 9.12
N ALA A 112 -8.30 9.81 9.32
CA ALA A 112 -7.52 10.92 8.77
C ALA A 112 -7.56 10.94 7.23
N MET A 113 -7.49 9.78 6.59
CA MET A 113 -7.59 9.66 5.13
C MET A 113 -9.00 9.96 4.57
N ALA A 114 -10.06 9.84 5.37
CA ALA A 114 -11.45 9.97 4.91
C ALA A 114 -12.00 11.41 4.98
N ASN A 115 -11.35 12.32 5.71
CA ASN A 115 -11.92 13.63 6.07
C ASN A 115 -11.44 14.82 5.19
N GLU A 116 -10.90 14.59 4.00
CA GLU A 116 -10.49 15.62 2.99
C GLU A 116 -9.55 16.74 3.50
N ASN A 117 -9.02 16.66 4.72
CA ASN A 117 -8.03 17.61 5.24
C ASN A 117 -6.64 17.27 4.65
N PRO A 118 -5.65 18.20 4.64
CA PRO A 118 -4.29 17.99 4.09
C PRO A 118 -3.42 16.99 4.90
N GLU A 119 -4.06 15.98 5.51
CA GLU A 119 -3.60 15.15 6.62
C GLU A 119 -2.95 13.81 6.22
N VAL A 120 -2.29 13.75 5.06
CA VAL A 120 -1.13 12.83 4.93
C VAL A 120 -0.19 13.07 6.12
N GLN A 121 -0.09 14.33 6.57
CA GLN A 121 0.64 14.71 7.77
C GLN A 121 0.16 14.02 9.04
N HIS A 122 -1.15 13.79 9.25
CA HIS A 122 -1.66 13.14 10.47
C HIS A 122 -1.40 11.62 10.44
N ALA A 123 -1.59 10.97 9.28
CA ALA A 123 -1.20 9.57 9.11
C ALA A 123 0.32 9.39 9.31
N LEU A 124 1.13 10.35 8.83
CA LEU A 124 2.57 10.39 9.08
C LEU A 124 2.91 10.66 10.56
N GLU A 125 2.17 11.53 11.25
CA GLU A 125 2.36 11.80 12.67
C GLU A 125 2.12 10.55 13.51
N ILE A 126 1.03 9.83 13.26
CA ILE A 126 0.74 8.52 13.89
C ILE A 126 1.90 7.56 13.61
N THR A 127 2.34 7.47 12.35
CA THR A 127 3.47 6.62 11.96
C THR A 127 4.76 6.99 12.71
N PHE A 128 5.08 8.28 12.84
CA PHE A 128 6.27 8.76 13.56
C PHE A 128 6.17 8.54 15.07
N GLU A 129 5.00 8.75 15.67
CA GLU A 129 4.76 8.45 17.08
C GLU A 129 5.01 6.98 17.36
N ARG A 130 4.42 6.09 16.56
CA ARG A 130 4.65 4.64 16.65
C ARG A 130 6.12 4.30 16.49
N LEU A 131 6.80 4.89 15.50
CA LEU A 131 8.23 4.65 15.28
C LEU A 131 9.07 5.02 16.51
N LYS A 132 8.82 6.19 17.13
CA LYS A 132 9.53 6.63 18.36
C LYS A 132 9.34 5.67 19.53
N ASN A 133 8.17 5.03 19.61
CA ASN A 133 7.82 4.09 20.68
C ASN A 133 8.27 2.64 20.41
N THR A 134 8.84 2.34 19.23
CA THR A 134 9.45 1.03 18.95
C THR A 134 10.87 0.91 19.49
N SER A 135 11.39 -0.31 19.63
CA SER A 135 12.76 -0.54 20.12
C SER A 135 13.81 0.04 19.17
N PRO A 136 15.00 0.47 19.66
CA PRO A 136 16.06 1.00 18.79
C PRO A 136 16.47 0.06 17.65
N GLN A 137 16.42 -1.26 17.90
CA GLN A 137 16.67 -2.26 16.86
C GLN A 137 15.59 -2.25 15.77
N ALA A 138 14.31 -2.20 16.16
CA ALA A 138 13.20 -2.11 15.22
C ALA A 138 13.25 -0.80 14.41
N GLN A 139 13.54 0.32 15.06
CA GLN A 139 13.73 1.62 14.40
C GLN A 139 14.80 1.54 13.31
N LYS A 140 15.95 0.91 13.60
CA LYS A 140 17.03 0.74 12.62
C LYS A 140 16.60 -0.13 11.43
N ILE A 141 15.84 -1.20 11.66
CA ILE A 141 15.30 -2.06 10.59
C ILE A 141 14.35 -1.25 9.69
N ILE A 142 13.44 -0.49 10.31
CA ILE A 142 12.47 0.35 9.58
C ILE A 142 13.19 1.43 8.78
N GLN A 143 14.17 2.12 9.36
CA GLN A 143 14.98 3.14 8.68
C GLN A 143 15.73 2.56 7.47
N ASN A 144 16.40 1.42 7.64
CA ASN A 144 17.11 0.75 6.56
C ASN A 144 16.18 0.33 5.42
N TYR A 145 14.99 -0.15 5.73
CA TYR A 145 13.97 -0.50 4.75
C TYR A 145 13.53 0.72 3.93
N VAL A 146 13.25 1.85 4.60
CA VAL A 146 12.86 3.10 3.94
C VAL A 146 13.99 3.63 3.05
N ILE A 147 15.23 3.64 3.55
CA ILE A 147 16.40 4.09 2.78
C ILE A 147 16.60 3.23 1.54
N SER A 148 16.57 1.89 1.70
CA SER A 148 16.78 0.95 0.58
C SER A 148 15.74 1.13 -0.52
N ASN A 149 14.47 1.31 -0.16
CA ASN A 149 13.40 1.59 -1.12
C ASN A 149 13.57 2.97 -1.80
N SER A 150 14.04 3.99 -1.08
CA SER A 150 14.29 5.31 -1.66
C SER A 150 15.46 5.32 -2.64
N GLN A 151 16.51 4.52 -2.37
CA GLN A 151 17.70 4.42 -3.22
C GLN A 151 17.42 3.63 -4.50
N GLN A 152 16.65 2.54 -4.41
CA GLN A 152 16.19 1.79 -5.58
C GLN A 152 15.38 2.67 -6.54
N ARG A 153 14.54 3.58 -6.02
CA ARG A 153 13.80 4.52 -6.87
C ARG A 153 14.74 5.42 -7.67
N LYS A 154 15.75 5.99 -7.01
CA LYS A 154 16.72 6.90 -7.64
C LYS A 154 17.59 6.22 -8.69
N SER A 155 18.11 5.02 -8.43
CA SER A 155 18.95 4.31 -9.40
C SER A 155 18.21 4.00 -10.69
N ASN A 156 16.93 3.66 -10.58
CA ASN A 156 16.13 3.25 -11.73
C ASN A 156 15.61 4.47 -12.52
N GLU A 157 15.32 5.60 -11.85
CA GLU A 157 15.04 6.89 -12.52
C GLU A 157 16.25 7.42 -13.30
N GLU A 158 17.49 7.13 -12.86
CA GLU A 158 18.71 7.47 -13.58
C GLU A 158 18.93 6.56 -14.80
N GLU A 159 18.61 5.26 -14.71
CA GLU A 159 18.66 4.33 -15.84
C GLU A 159 17.65 4.68 -16.95
N GLU A 160 16.43 5.11 -16.61
CA GLU A 160 15.43 5.56 -17.59
C GLU A 160 15.87 6.83 -18.37
N LYS A 161 16.68 7.71 -17.76
CA LYS A 161 17.20 8.91 -18.44
C LYS A 161 18.34 8.64 -19.43
N ILE A 162 18.98 7.47 -19.35
CA ILE A 162 20.09 7.09 -20.23
C ILE A 162 19.57 6.43 -21.52
N ILE A 163 18.31 5.98 -21.53
CA ILE A 163 17.65 5.39 -22.70
C ILE A 163 16.81 6.47 -23.40
N ILE A 164 17.45 7.50 -23.96
CA ILE A 164 16.84 8.46 -24.91
C ILE A 164 17.85 8.78 -26.01
#